data_AF-A0A849T4S5-F1
#
_entry.id   AF-A0A849T4S5-F1
#
_cell.length_a   1.000
_cell.length_b   1.000
_cell.length_c   1.000
_cell.angle_alpha   90.00
_cell.angle_beta   90.00
_cell.angle_gamma   90.00
#
_symmetry.space_group_name_H-M   'P 1'
#
loop_
_entity.id
_entity.type
_entity.pdbx_description
1 polymer ?
#
loop_
_entity_poly.entity_id
_entity_poly.type
_entity_poly.pdbx_seq_one_letter_code
_entity_poly.pdbx_strand_id
1 'polypeptide(L)' 'MKTKLIVLLSLILSACMGVPDGIHVVTGFEANKYLGTWYEIARLDHSFERGLEKVTANLNIL' A
#
# COMPACT_ATOMS: atom_id res chain seq x y z
N MET A 1 14.92 -0.36 -33.41
CA MET A 1 15.28 -0.02 -32.01
C MET A 1 14.22 0.85 -31.33
N LYS A 2 13.73 1.94 -31.96
CA LYS A 2 12.68 2.81 -31.40
C LYS A 2 11.38 2.08 -31.01
N THR A 3 10.90 1.13 -31.83
CA THR A 3 9.69 0.34 -31.54
C THR A 3 9.84 -0.54 -30.30
N LYS A 4 11.01 -1.16 -30.08
CA LYS A 4 11.29 -1.96 -28.88
C LYS A 4 11.31 -1.08 -27.63
N LEU A 5 11.85 0.13 -27.73
CA LEU A 5 11.86 1.12 -26.64
C LEU A 5 10.45 1.58 -26.30
N ILE A 6 9.61 1.84 -27.31
CA ILE A 6 8.19 2.22 -27.11
C ILE A 6 7.43 1.09 -26.42
N VAL A 7 7.58 -0.15 -26.88
CA VAL A 7 6.92 -1.33 -26.25
C VAL A 7 7.38 -1.51 -24.80
N LEU A 8 8.68 -1.42 -24.53
CA LEU A 8 9.22 -1.50 -23.16
C LEU A 8 8.65 -0.40 -22.26
N LEU A 9 8.55 0.83 -22.78
CA LEU A 9 7.97 1.95 -22.05
C LEU A 9 6.48 1.71 -21.75
N SER A 10 5.70 1.25 -22.73
CA SER A 10 4.28 0.91 -22.55
C SER A 10 4.05 -0.16 -21.48
N LEU A 11 4.93 -1.16 -21.39
CA LEU A 11 4.86 -2.21 -20.36
C LEU A 11 5.15 -1.70 -18.94
N ILE A 12 6.01 -0.70 -18.79
CA ILE A 12 6.31 -0.11 -17.47
C ILE A 12 5.11 0.70 -16.96
N LEU A 13 4.29 1.26 -17.85
CA LEU A 13 3.12 2.06 -17.48
C LEU A 13 1.90 1.22 -17.04
N SER A 14 1.91 -0.10 -17.20
CA SER A 14 0.78 -0.98 -16.82
C SER A 14 0.81 -1.44 -15.35
N ALA A 15 1.62 -0.82 -14.48
CA ALA A 15 1.80 -1.26 -13.09
C ALA A 15 0.67 -0.84 -12.13
N CYS A 16 -0.29 0.00 -12.56
CA CYS A 16 -1.43 0.38 -11.72
C CYS A 16 -2.36 -0.83 -11.52
N MET A 17 -2.40 -1.37 -10.29
CA MET A 17 -3.39 -2.36 -9.87
C MET A 17 -4.49 -1.69 -9.05
N GLY A 18 -5.74 -2.10 -9.32
CA GLY A 18 -6.89 -1.72 -8.49
C GLY A 18 -7.02 -2.61 -7.25
N VAL A 19 -8.14 -2.48 -6.55
CA VAL A 19 -8.49 -3.36 -5.42
C VAL A 19 -8.72 -4.78 -5.95
N PRO A 20 -8.06 -5.82 -5.38
CA PRO A 20 -8.28 -7.20 -5.79
C PRO A 20 -9.72 -7.68 -5.54
N ASP A 21 -10.16 -8.66 -6.32
CA ASP A 21 -11.47 -9.30 -6.14
C ASP A 21 -11.60 -9.92 -4.74
N GLY A 22 -12.79 -9.80 -4.15
CA GLY A 22 -13.10 -10.35 -2.83
C GLY A 22 -12.68 -9.47 -1.65
N ILE A 23 -12.08 -8.30 -1.89
CA ILE A 23 -11.79 -7.30 -0.85
C ILE A 23 -12.95 -6.29 -0.74
N HIS A 24 -13.50 -6.15 0.47
CA HIS A 24 -14.53 -5.16 0.79
C HIS A 24 -13.93 -3.99 1.56
N VAL A 25 -14.04 -2.78 1.00
CA VAL A 25 -13.62 -1.54 1.67
C VAL A 25 -14.65 -1.15 2.74
N VAL A 26 -14.19 -0.72 3.91
CA VAL A 26 -15.06 -0.25 4.99
C VAL A 26 -15.84 1.00 4.54
N THR A 27 -17.17 0.91 4.52
CA THR A 27 -18.07 2.02 4.18
C THR A 27 -18.40 2.87 5.40
N GLY A 28 -18.63 4.17 5.21
CA GLY A 28 -18.90 5.08 6.33
C GLY A 28 -17.67 5.36 7.19
N PHE A 29 -16.48 5.33 6.57
CA PHE A 29 -15.22 5.53 7.26
C PHE A 29 -15.11 6.95 7.86
N GLU A 30 -14.99 7.02 9.18
CA GLU A 30 -14.82 8.26 9.93
C GLU A 30 -13.33 8.49 10.25
N ALA A 31 -12.65 9.30 9.43
CA ALA A 31 -11.20 9.52 9.55
C ALA A 31 -10.74 9.91 10.96
N ASN A 32 -11.49 10.78 11.65
CA ASN A 32 -11.17 11.22 13.01
C ASN A 32 -11.08 10.07 14.03
N LYS A 33 -11.86 8.99 13.84
CA LYS A 33 -11.84 7.80 14.72
C LYS A 33 -10.68 6.85 14.41
N TYR A 34 -10.03 7.02 13.27
CA TYR A 34 -8.93 6.17 12.82
C TYR A 34 -7.55 6.76 13.15
N LEU A 35 -7.50 8.02 13.60
CA LEU A 35 -6.27 8.70 14.01
C LEU A 35 -5.65 8.09 15.27
N GLY A 36 -4.40 8.45 15.53
CA GLY A 36 -3.64 8.00 16.68
C GLY A 36 -2.67 6.88 16.34
N THR A 37 -2.29 6.10 17.35
CA THR A 37 -1.23 5.11 17.24
C THR A 37 -1.80 3.70 17.09
N TRP A 38 -1.40 3.03 16.02
CA TRP A 38 -1.69 1.64 15.73
C TRP A 38 -0.46 0.79 15.97
N TYR A 39 -0.64 -0.36 16.64
CA TYR A 39 0.41 -1.33 16.86
C TYR A 39 0.29 -2.45 15.83
N GLU A 40 1.39 -2.78 15.17
CA GLU A 40 1.40 -3.88 14.20
C GLU A 40 1.38 -5.23 14.93
N ILE A 41 0.38 -6.05 14.63
CA ILE A 41 0.23 -7.40 15.22
C ILE A 41 0.85 -8.46 14.31
N ALA A 42 0.71 -8.31 12.99
CA ALA A 42 1.27 -9.21 11.98
C ALA A 42 1.40 -8.50 10.62
N ARG A 43 2.34 -8.95 9.80
CA ARG A 43 2.58 -8.48 8.42
C ARG A 43 3.06 -9.60 7.50
N LEU A 44 2.92 -9.40 6.19
CA LEU A 44 3.65 -10.20 5.19
C LEU A 44 5.13 -9.77 5.18
N ASP A 45 6.04 -10.71 4.94
CA ASP A 45 7.48 -10.43 4.97
C ASP A 45 7.92 -9.63 3.73
N HIS A 46 7.98 -8.31 3.90
CA HIS A 46 8.55 -7.39 2.92
C HIS A 46 9.87 -6.80 3.41
N SER A 47 10.79 -6.54 2.46
CA SER A 47 12.18 -6.14 2.75
C SER A 47 12.30 -4.81 3.51
N PHE A 48 11.36 -3.88 3.34
CA PHE A 48 11.42 -2.55 3.95
C PHE A 48 11.17 -2.55 5.46
N GLU A 49 10.47 -3.56 5.98
CA GLU A 49 10.16 -3.70 7.40
C GLU A 49 10.86 -4.91 8.03
N ARG A 50 11.66 -5.66 7.27
CA ARG A 50 12.29 -6.89 7.75
C ARG A 50 13.23 -6.61 8.93
N GLY A 51 13.08 -7.40 9.98
CA GLY A 51 13.88 -7.28 11.21
C GLY A 51 13.44 -6.16 12.16
N LEU A 52 12.41 -5.37 11.80
CA LEU A 52 11.83 -4.39 12.71
C LEU A 52 10.89 -5.05 13.71
N GLU A 53 10.99 -4.60 14.96
CA GLU A 53 10.16 -5.02 16.10
C GLU A 53 9.44 -3.82 16.72
N LYS A 54 8.31 -4.08 17.41
CA LYS A 54 7.48 -3.05 18.08
C LYS A 54 7.06 -1.92 17.14
N VAL A 55 6.72 -2.29 15.90
CA VAL A 55 6.34 -1.34 14.85
C VAL A 55 5.01 -0.69 15.18
N THR A 56 4.95 0.64 14.97
CA THR A 56 3.74 1.44 15.16
C THR A 56 3.52 2.38 13.98
N ALA A 57 2.26 2.61 13.62
CA ALA A 57 1.85 3.64 12.67
C ALA A 57 1.12 4.76 13.43
N ASN A 58 1.56 6.00 13.24
CA ASN A 58 0.89 7.17 13.81
C ASN A 58 0.17 7.95 12.71
N LEU A 59 -1.13 8.13 12.87
CA LEU A 59 -2.01 8.74 11.88
C LEU A 59 -2.55 10.07 12.38
N ASN A 60 -2.27 11.14 11.64
CA ASN A 60 -2.69 12.50 11.93
C ASN A 60 -3.29 13.13 10.65
N ILE A 61 -4.05 14.21 10.82
CA ILE A 61 -4.69 14.95 9.71
C ILE A 61 -3.75 15.99 9.07
N LEU A 62 -2.57 16.22 9.65
CA LEU A 62 -1.63 17.30 9.30
C LEU A 62 -0.24 16.74 9.00
#